data_AF-A0A0A8UU02-F1
#
_entry.id   AF-A0A0A8UU02-F1
#
_cell.length_a   1.000
_cell.length_b   1.000
_cell.length_c   1.000
_cell.angle_alpha   90.00
_cell.angle_beta   90.00
_cell.angle_gamma   90.00
#
_symmetry.space_group_name_H-M   'P 1'
#
loop_
_entity.id
_entity.type
_entity.pdbx_description
1 polymer ?
#
loop_
_entity_poly.entity_id
_entity_poly.type
_entity_poly.pdbx_seq_one_letter_code
_entity_poly.pdbx_strand_id
1 'polypeptide(L)'
;MFFKPDKKTKKSETEYPYDLFIPIVEQIRDYKNIRTWCLAMQSNVARKFYPSIELLEQCESSRLRSNQQLSCYIISLNTTEYSQLQVTPSNAHIRVGFLSFEAERIQSLVTINKENNLEHVNPFYSGINQARAITCAA
;
A
#
# COMPACT_ATOMS: atom_id res chain seq x y z
N MET A 1 -20.20 -35.73 -21.01
CA MET A 1 -19.76 -34.49 -21.70
C MET A 1 -21.05 -33.74 -22.02
N PHE A 2 -21.33 -32.53 -21.52
CA PHE A 2 -20.68 -31.26 -21.86
C PHE A 2 -20.86 -30.27 -20.71
N PHE A 3 -19.77 -29.87 -20.05
CA PHE A 3 -19.77 -28.65 -19.24
C PHE A 3 -19.53 -27.48 -20.20
N LYS A 4 -20.53 -26.59 -20.30
CA LYS A 4 -20.33 -25.27 -20.93
C LYS A 4 -19.45 -24.47 -19.98
N PRO A 5 -18.35 -23.84 -20.45
CA PRO A 5 -17.58 -22.95 -19.61
C PRO A 5 -18.44 -21.72 -19.31
N ASP A 6 -18.75 -21.53 -18.03
CA ASP A 6 -19.37 -20.31 -17.54
C ASP A 6 -18.51 -19.12 -17.98
N LYS A 7 -19.22 -18.14 -18.54
CA LYS A 7 -18.67 -16.86 -18.95
C LYS A 7 -17.90 -16.29 -17.77
N LYS A 8 -16.58 -16.19 -17.93
CA LYS A 8 -15.70 -15.44 -17.05
C LYS A 8 -16.35 -14.09 -16.78
N THR A 9 -16.85 -13.93 -15.55
CA THR A 9 -17.23 -12.66 -14.96
C THR A 9 -16.12 -11.68 -15.30
N LYS A 10 -16.44 -10.66 -16.10
CA LYS A 10 -15.54 -9.53 -16.32
C LYS A 10 -15.15 -9.06 -14.92
N LYS A 11 -13.87 -9.21 -14.56
CA LYS A 11 -13.30 -8.52 -13.41
C LYS A 11 -13.68 -7.06 -13.62
N SER A 12 -14.54 -6.55 -12.75
CA SER A 12 -14.70 -5.11 -12.58
C SER A 12 -13.30 -4.53 -12.49
N GLU A 13 -12.94 -3.65 -13.43
CA GLU A 13 -11.76 -2.81 -13.29
C GLU A 13 -11.84 -2.21 -11.89
N THR A 14 -10.98 -2.69 -11.01
CA THR A 14 -10.89 -2.17 -9.66
C THR A 14 -10.34 -0.77 -9.85
N GLU A 15 -11.06 0.26 -9.41
CA GLU A 15 -10.68 1.66 -9.59
C GLU A 15 -9.24 1.94 -9.11
N TYR A 16 -8.72 1.08 -8.23
CA TYR A 16 -7.37 1.10 -7.69
C TYR A 16 -6.68 -0.25 -7.90
N PRO A 17 -6.12 -0.53 -9.10
CA PRO A 17 -5.58 -1.85 -9.42
C PRO A 17 -4.11 -2.04 -9.01
N TYR A 18 -3.46 -1.02 -8.45
CA TYR A 18 -2.03 -1.04 -8.14
C TYR A 18 -1.79 -0.98 -6.64
N ASP A 19 -1.58 -2.14 -6.01
CA ASP A 19 -1.13 -2.20 -4.62
C ASP A 19 0.38 -1.99 -4.54
N LEU A 20 0.78 -0.99 -3.77
CA LEU A 20 2.18 -0.60 -3.60
C LEU A 20 2.52 -0.43 -2.12
N PHE A 21 3.81 -0.58 -1.82
CA PHE A 21 4.37 -0.44 -0.49
C PHE A 21 5.17 0.86 -0.39
N ILE A 22 4.87 1.66 0.65
CA ILE A 22 5.59 2.90 0.95
C ILE A 22 6.39 2.68 2.23
N PRO A 23 7.73 2.75 2.22
CA PRO A 23 8.52 2.62 3.44
C PRO A 23 8.30 3.83 4.35
N ILE A 24 8.30 3.57 5.64
CA ILE A 24 8.21 4.55 6.73
C ILE A 24 9.60 4.60 7.39
N VAL A 25 10.13 5.81 7.56
CA VAL A 25 11.46 6.02 8.14
C VAL A 25 11.39 5.97 9.67
N GLU A 26 10.26 6.40 10.22
CA GLU A 26 9.96 6.44 11.65
C GLU A 26 9.79 5.04 12.25
N GLN A 27 10.32 4.85 13.46
CA GLN A 27 10.11 3.61 14.21
C GLN A 27 8.74 3.64 14.90
N ILE A 28 7.81 2.87 14.36
CA ILE A 28 6.43 2.81 14.84
C ILE A 28 6.32 1.92 16.07
N ARG A 29 5.80 2.47 17.17
CA ARG A 29 5.59 1.75 18.44
C ARG A 29 4.12 1.59 18.82
N ASP A 30 3.26 2.46 18.31
CA ASP A 30 1.82 2.46 18.59
C ASP A 30 1.02 2.59 17.30
N TYR A 31 0.45 1.48 16.85
CA TYR A 31 -0.38 1.36 15.65
C TYR A 31 -1.83 1.78 15.89
N LYS A 32 -2.23 2.05 17.14
CA LYS A 32 -3.57 2.58 17.46
C LYS A 32 -3.63 4.10 17.38
N ASN A 33 -2.48 4.77 17.39
CA ASN A 33 -2.41 6.22 17.30
C ASN A 33 -2.67 6.68 15.86
N ILE A 34 -3.66 7.57 15.66
CA ILE A 34 -3.97 8.12 14.33
C ILE A 34 -2.77 8.81 13.68
N ARG A 35 -1.86 9.41 14.45
CA ARG A 35 -0.65 10.07 13.92
C ARG A 35 0.25 9.09 13.17
N THR A 36 0.26 7.82 13.58
CA THR A 36 0.97 6.73 12.89
C THR A 36 0.43 6.49 11.50
N TRP A 37 -0.81 6.89 11.18
CA TRP A 37 -1.41 6.72 9.86
C TRP A 37 -1.35 8.01 9.02
N CYS A 38 -0.92 9.12 9.61
CA CYS A 38 -0.84 10.42 8.94
C CYS A 38 0.55 10.72 8.33
N LEU A 39 1.55 9.86 8.50
CA LEU A 39 2.92 10.15 7.99
C LEU A 39 2.98 10.26 6.46
N ALA A 40 2.07 9.57 5.77
CA ALA A 40 1.94 9.63 4.32
C ALA A 40 1.15 10.86 3.82
N MET A 41 0.60 11.72 4.69
CA MET A 41 -0.23 12.88 4.28
C MET A 41 0.59 14.06 3.75
N GLN A 42 1.90 14.11 4.02
CA GLN A 42 2.72 15.26 3.61
C GLN A 42 2.90 15.29 2.08
N SER A 43 2.32 16.28 1.40
CA SER A 43 2.32 16.39 -0.07
C SER A 43 3.67 16.73 -0.69
N ASN A 44 4.56 17.40 0.03
CA ASN A 44 5.86 17.86 -0.48
C ASN A 44 7.01 16.88 -0.22
N VAL A 45 6.71 15.61 0.06
CA VAL A 45 7.71 14.58 0.35
C VAL A 45 7.76 13.58 -0.80
N ALA A 46 8.94 13.43 -1.40
CA ALA A 46 9.19 12.38 -2.38
C ALA A 46 9.20 11.03 -1.67
N ARG A 47 8.32 10.12 -2.10
CA ARG A 47 8.21 8.77 -1.55
C ARG A 47 8.63 7.75 -2.59
N LYS A 48 9.24 6.66 -2.14
CA LYS A 48 9.47 5.47 -2.94
C LYS A 48 8.26 4.56 -2.84
N PHE A 49 7.92 3.93 -3.96
CA PHE A 49 6.80 3.00 -4.09
C PHE A 49 7.36 1.69 -4.63
N TYR A 50 7.14 0.62 -3.88
CA TYR A 50 7.61 -0.72 -4.21
C TYR A 50 6.40 -1.58 -4.61
N PRO A 51 6.54 -2.45 -5.62
CA PRO A 51 5.47 -3.34 -6.05
C PRO A 51 5.33 -4.60 -5.19
N SER A 52 6.31 -4.89 -4.32
CA SER A 52 6.28 -6.06 -3.43
C SER A 52 7.08 -5.82 -2.15
N ILE A 53 6.78 -6.59 -1.09
CA ILE A 53 7.50 -6.57 0.18
C ILE A 53 8.94 -7.04 -0.03
N GLU A 54 9.15 -8.10 -0.83
CA GLU A 54 10.46 -8.68 -1.06
C GLU A 54 11.42 -7.68 -1.70
N LEU A 55 10.94 -6.89 -2.68
CA LEU A 55 11.77 -5.85 -3.29
C LEU A 55 12.10 -4.73 -2.30
N LEU A 56 11.12 -4.34 -1.47
CA LEU A 56 11.30 -3.34 -0.42
C LEU A 56 12.35 -3.81 0.60
N GLU A 57 12.26 -5.06 1.06
CA GLU A 57 13.23 -5.66 1.97
C GLU A 57 14.62 -5.69 1.36
N GLN A 58 14.77 -6.19 0.13
CA GLN A 58 16.07 -6.24 -0.55
C GLN A 58 16.72 -4.85 -0.67
N CYS A 59 15.93 -3.82 -0.92
CA CYS A 59 16.46 -2.47 -1.15
C CYS A 59 16.73 -1.68 0.13
N GLU A 60 15.90 -1.82 1.16
CA GLU A 60 15.95 -0.95 2.35
C GLU A 60 16.47 -1.67 3.60
N SER A 61 16.48 -3.01 3.66
CA SER A 61 16.96 -3.76 4.84
C SER A 61 18.42 -3.49 5.19
N SER A 62 19.27 -3.25 4.19
CA SER A 62 20.70 -2.92 4.39
C SER A 62 20.93 -1.64 5.20
N ARG A 63 19.93 -0.77 5.29
CA ARG A 63 20.00 0.51 6.01
C ARG A 63 19.60 0.37 7.48
N LEU A 64 19.09 -0.78 7.89
CA LEU A 64 18.59 -1.02 9.24
C LEU A 64 19.70 -1.55 10.13
N ARG A 65 19.82 -0.95 11.32
CA ARG A 65 20.67 -1.50 12.39
C ARG A 65 20.03 -2.77 12.96
N SER A 66 20.80 -3.57 13.69
CA SER A 66 20.35 -4.86 14.27
C SER A 66 19.05 -4.78 15.07
N ASN A 67 18.73 -3.62 15.64
CA ASN A 67 17.58 -3.40 16.53
C ASN A 67 16.51 -2.49 15.91
N GLN A 68 16.60 -2.23 14.60
CA GLN A 68 15.61 -1.43 13.88
C GLN A 68 14.72 -2.34 13.03
N GLN A 69 13.43 -2.00 13.00
CA GLN A 69 12.47 -2.63 12.11
C GLN A 69 12.23 -1.75 10.90
N LEU A 70 11.96 -2.38 9.76
CA LEU A 70 11.40 -1.68 8.61
C LEU A 70 9.90 -1.60 8.81
N SER A 71 9.30 -0.47 8.49
CA SER A 71 7.85 -0.34 8.48
C SER A 71 7.43 0.17 7.12
N CYS A 72 6.28 -0.28 6.62
CA CYS A 72 5.72 0.22 5.38
C CYS A 72 4.20 0.28 5.44
N TYR A 73 3.61 1.16 4.65
CA TYR A 73 2.17 1.15 4.38
C TYR A 73 1.86 0.34 3.13
N ILE A 74 0.71 -0.32 3.15
CA ILE A 74 0.06 -0.86 1.96
C ILE A 74 -0.99 0.15 1.50
N ILE A 75 -0.90 0.55 0.23
CA ILE A 75 -1.83 1.48 -0.41
C ILE A 75 -2.21 0.99 -1.80
N SER A 76 -3.44 1.28 -2.22
CA SER A 76 -3.84 1.08 -3.62
C SER A 76 -3.88 2.41 -4.36
N LEU A 77 -3.32 2.40 -5.57
CA LEU A 77 -3.37 3.53 -6.48
C LEU A 77 -4.32 3.25 -7.64
N ASN A 78 -5.00 4.30 -8.08
CA ASN A 78 -5.67 4.31 -9.36
C ASN A 78 -4.67 4.56 -10.50
N THR A 79 -5.12 4.39 -11.74
CA THR A 79 -4.26 4.57 -12.93
C THR A 79 -3.67 5.97 -13.04
N THR A 80 -4.42 7.00 -12.65
CA THR A 80 -3.95 8.39 -12.68
C THR A 80 -2.81 8.60 -11.70
N GLU A 81 -2.96 8.18 -10.45
CA GLU A 81 -1.92 8.28 -9.42
C GLU A 81 -0.68 7.48 -9.80
N TYR A 82 -0.87 6.25 -10.29
CA TYR A 82 0.22 5.42 -10.75
C TYR A 82 1.01 6.06 -11.90
N SER A 83 0.32 6.74 -12.82
CA SER A 83 0.95 7.42 -13.96
C SER A 83 1.80 8.64 -13.57
N GLN A 84 1.52 9.25 -12.41
CA GLN A 84 2.32 10.37 -11.88
C GLN A 84 3.68 9.91 -11.34
N LEU A 85 3.85 8.61 -11.07
CA LEU A 85 5.06 8.06 -10.49
C LEU A 85 6.14 7.81 -11.54
N GLN A 86 7.33 8.34 -11.29
CA GLN A 86 8.49 8.17 -12.15
C GLN A 86 9.27 6.91 -11.76
N VAL A 87 9.79 6.18 -12.74
CA VAL A 87 10.63 5.01 -12.50
C VAL A 87 12.02 5.46 -12.03
N THR A 88 12.60 4.77 -11.05
CA THR A 88 13.97 5.09 -10.62
C THR A 88 15.01 4.63 -11.65
N PRO A 89 16.09 5.40 -11.90
CA PRO A 89 17.14 4.99 -12.84
C PRO A 89 17.86 3.71 -12.43
N SER A 90 17.97 3.45 -11.11
CA SER A 90 18.68 2.30 -10.55
C SER A 90 17.88 1.00 -10.57
N ASN A 91 16.54 1.07 -10.56
CA ASN A 91 15.68 -0.10 -10.57
C ASN A 91 14.34 0.24 -11.21
N ALA A 92 14.05 -0.41 -12.34
CA ALA A 92 12.86 -0.14 -13.15
C ALA A 92 11.54 -0.46 -12.43
N HIS A 93 11.59 -1.26 -11.37
CA HIS A 93 10.42 -1.68 -10.59
C HIS A 93 10.08 -0.71 -9.45
N ILE A 94 11.06 0.08 -8.99
CA ILE A 94 10.84 1.07 -7.94
C ILE A 94 10.39 2.36 -8.62
N ARG A 95 9.33 2.96 -8.08
CA ARG A 95 8.85 4.26 -8.52
C ARG A 95 9.00 5.31 -7.44
N VAL A 96 9.08 6.58 -7.83
CA VAL A 96 9.19 7.74 -6.94
C VAL A 96 8.20 8.81 -7.38
N GLY A 97 7.58 9.47 -6.41
CA GLY A 97 6.66 10.57 -6.66
C GLY A 97 6.23 11.29 -5.40
N PHE A 98 5.39 12.32 -5.57
CA PHE A 98 4.92 13.21 -4.52
C PHE A 98 3.43 13.00 -4.23
N LEU A 99 3.04 11.75 -3.97
CA LEU A 99 1.67 11.44 -3.57
C LEU A 99 1.52 11.56 -2.06
N SER A 100 0.40 12.15 -1.63
CA SER A 100 -0.05 12.19 -0.24
C SER A 100 -1.28 11.30 -0.05
N PHE A 101 -1.33 10.61 1.09
CA PHE A 101 -2.41 9.71 1.45
C PHE A 101 -2.99 10.11 2.79
N GLU A 102 -4.29 10.40 2.79
CA GLU A 102 -5.09 10.47 4.01
C GLU A 102 -5.04 9.12 4.74
N ALA A 103 -5.13 9.16 6.08
CA ALA A 103 -5.10 7.95 6.89
C ALA A 103 -6.14 6.92 6.43
N GLU A 104 -7.32 7.36 6.01
CA GLU A 104 -8.41 6.51 5.53
C GLU A 104 -8.09 5.73 4.24
N ARG A 105 -7.09 6.15 3.46
CA ARG A 105 -6.69 5.48 2.21
C ARG A 105 -5.61 4.41 2.40
N ILE A 106 -5.03 4.34 3.60
CA ILE A 106 -4.00 3.36 3.94
C ILE A 106 -4.69 2.08 4.37
N GLN A 107 -4.39 0.96 3.72
CA GLN A 107 -5.04 -0.31 4.05
C GLN A 107 -4.51 -0.89 5.35
N SER A 108 -3.19 -0.96 5.46
CA SER A 108 -2.49 -1.57 6.57
C SER A 108 -1.06 -1.08 6.68
N LEU A 109 -0.44 -1.37 7.81
CA LEU A 109 0.96 -1.12 8.10
C LEU A 109 1.62 -2.47 8.33
N VAL A 110 2.73 -2.74 7.63
CA VAL A 110 3.53 -3.95 7.82
C VAL A 110 4.82 -3.57 8.51
N THR A 111 5.13 -4.23 9.63
CA THR A 111 6.43 -4.18 10.27
C THR A 111 7.22 -5.43 9.93
N ILE A 112 8.43 -5.23 9.42
CA ILE A 112 9.35 -6.29 8.98
C ILE A 112 10.54 -6.26 9.93
N ASN A 113 10.81 -7.40 10.55
CA ASN A 113 12.02 -7.64 11.31
C ASN A 113 12.70 -8.93 10.81
N LYS A 114 13.89 -9.26 11.35
CA LYS A 114 14.66 -10.43 10.90
C LYS A 114 13.96 -11.77 11.13
N GLU A 115 12.98 -11.81 12.03
CA GLU A 115 12.36 -13.04 12.50
C GLU A 115 10.98 -13.25 11.87
N ASN A 116 10.20 -12.18 11.67
CA ASN A 116 8.83 -12.21 11.20
C ASN A 116 8.37 -10.88 10.57
N ASN A 117 7.33 -10.99 9.75
CA ASN A 117 6.54 -9.86 9.25
C ASN A 117 5.20 -9.83 9.97
N LEU A 118 4.82 -8.66 10.48
CA LEU A 118 3.55 -8.45 11.17
C LEU A 118 2.76 -7.35 10.47
N GLU A 119 1.55 -7.69 10.05
CA GLU A 119 0.61 -6.76 9.44
C GLU A 119 -0.39 -6.25 10.48
N HIS A 120 -0.53 -4.94 10.54
CA HIS A 120 -1.51 -4.22 11.34
C HIS A 120 -2.54 -3.61 10.41
N VAL A 121 -3.79 -4.09 10.47
CA VAL A 121 -4.90 -3.49 9.72
C VAL A 121 -5.17 -2.08 10.26
N ASN A 122 -5.33 -1.12 9.35
CA ASN A 122 -5.62 0.25 9.73
C ASN A 122 -7.06 0.38 10.29
N PRO A 123 -7.24 0.77 11.57
CA PRO A 123 -8.57 0.93 12.15
C PRO A 123 -9.35 2.11 11.56
N PHE A 124 -8.67 3.04 10.89
CA PHE A 124 -9.27 4.21 10.24
C PHE A 124 -9.54 4.00 8.76
N TYR A 125 -9.22 2.82 8.21
CA TYR A 125 -9.49 2.54 6.81
C TYR A 125 -10.99 2.54 6.57
N SER A 126 -11.50 3.55 5.87
CA SER A 126 -12.93 3.64 5.54
C SER A 126 -13.31 2.71 4.38
N GLY A 127 -12.34 1.96 3.84
CA GLY A 127 -12.42 1.51 2.47
C GLY A 127 -12.37 2.73 1.55
N ILE A 128 -11.98 2.53 0.31
CA ILE A 128 -12.25 3.58 -0.68
C ILE A 128 -13.77 3.62 -0.79
N ASN A 129 -14.39 4.67 -0.25
CA ASN A 129 -15.84 4.86 -0.11
C ASN A 129 -16.56 4.64 -1.46
N GLN A 130 -16.83 3.40 -1.83
CA GLN A 130 -17.92 3.07 -2.72
C GLN A 130 -19.16 3.07 -1.85
N ALA A 131 -20.04 4.05 -2.07
CA ALA A 131 -21.44 3.93 -1.75
C ALA A 131 -21.94 2.62 -2.39
N ARG A 132 -21.87 1.51 -1.64
CA ARG A 132 -22.57 0.28 -1.97
C ARG A 132 -24.04 0.60 -1.79
N ALA A 133 -24.70 0.99 -2.88
CA ALA A 133 -26.14 0.80 -2.99
C ALA A 133 -26.39 -0.70 -2.82
N ILE A 134 -26.71 -1.11 -1.60
CA ILE A 134 -27.26 -2.43 -1.34
C ILE A 134 -28.70 -2.35 -1.84
N THR A 135 -28.90 -2.68 -3.11
CA THR A 135 -30.24 -2.97 -3.62
C THR A 135 -30.62 -4.36 -3.11
N CYS A 136 -31.23 -4.42 -1.94
CA CYS A 136 -31.96 -5.62 -1.53
C CYS A 136 -33.19 -5.75 -2.45
N ALA A 137 -33.19 -6.74 -3.33
CA ALA A 137 -34.42 -7.17 -4.00
C ALA A 137 -35.24 -8.01 -3.01
N ALA A 138 -36.53 -7.66 -2.91
CA ALA A 138 -37.55 -8.34 -2.10
C ALA A 138 -37.98 -9.68 -2.72
#